data_AF-A0A2G9Y4N4-F1
#
_entry.id   AF-A0A2G9Y4N4-F1
#
_cell.length_a   1.000
_cell.length_b   1.000
_cell.length_c   1.000
_cell.angle_alpha   90.00
_cell.angle_beta   90.00
_cell.angle_gamma   90.00
#
_symmetry.space_group_name_H-M   'P 1'
#
loop_
_entity.id
_entity.type
_entity.pdbx_description
1 polymer ?
#
loop_
_entity_poly.entity_id
_entity_poly.type
_entity_poly.pdbx_seq_one_letter_code
_entity_poly.pdbx_strand_id
1 'polypeptide(L)'
;MIKIKKFVFVVLLLSLLFTVVLAGPLFSVSKQNGGIVPCLLGVFDIRMGYQANEKTVNVDLMHVLRLVPIVNSFMPLYYGYTGYSNAGFEGCCIGMVGGYTTATMMKETKGRTIEWLIYVPVANLYSVFVYISQTMGGKTWSQIVASEHLKR
;
A
#
# COMPACT_ATOMS: atom_id res chain seq x y z
N MET A 1 -17.60 -19.74 28.05
CA MET A 1 -17.23 -20.26 26.71
C MET A 1 -18.05 -19.71 25.54
N ILE A 2 -19.38 -19.52 25.65
CA ILE A 2 -20.25 -19.07 24.53
C ILE A 2 -19.90 -17.66 24.01
N LYS A 3 -19.47 -16.73 24.88
CA LYS A 3 -19.10 -15.35 24.49
C LYS A 3 -17.85 -15.30 23.59
N ILE A 4 -16.84 -16.14 23.86
CA ILE A 4 -15.60 -16.19 23.07
C ILE A 4 -15.89 -16.74 21.67
N LYS A 5 -16.71 -17.79 21.54
CA LYS A 5 -17.10 -18.36 20.24
C LYS A 5 -17.87 -17.34 19.39
N LYS A 6 -18.80 -16.58 19.98
CA LYS A 6 -19.52 -15.51 19.30
C LYS A 6 -18.60 -14.35 18.88
N PHE A 7 -17.66 -13.96 19.72
CA PHE A 7 -16.67 -12.94 19.40
C PHE A 7 -15.76 -13.35 18.23
N VAL A 8 -15.20 -14.57 18.29
CA VAL A 8 -14.37 -15.13 17.21
C VAL A 8 -15.18 -15.23 15.90
N PHE A 9 -16.43 -15.65 15.96
CA PHE A 9 -17.31 -15.72 14.79
C PHE A 9 -17.59 -14.35 14.19
N VAL A 10 -17.88 -13.32 15.00
CA VAL A 10 -18.09 -11.95 14.53
C VAL A 10 -16.82 -11.38 13.90
N VAL A 11 -15.65 -11.63 14.49
CA VAL A 11 -14.35 -11.22 13.92
C VAL A 11 -14.11 -11.89 12.57
N LEU A 12 -14.35 -13.20 12.46
CA LEU A 12 -14.24 -13.94 11.19
C LEU A 12 -15.23 -13.44 10.14
N LEU A 13 -16.49 -13.21 10.53
CA LEU A 13 -17.54 -12.71 9.63
C LEU A 13 -17.23 -11.30 9.13
N LEU A 14 -16.79 -10.40 10.01
CA LEU A 14 -16.33 -9.06 9.64
C LEU A 14 -15.09 -9.11 8.74
N SER A 15 -14.20 -10.09 8.92
CA SER A 15 -13.04 -10.30 8.03
C SER A 15 -13.44 -10.74 6.62
N LEU A 16 -14.41 -11.67 6.53
CA LEU A 16 -14.95 -12.16 5.27
C LEU A 16 -15.72 -11.05 4.56
N LEU A 17 -16.52 -10.28 5.30
CA LEU A 17 -17.21 -9.10 4.79
C LEU A 17 -16.23 -8.02 4.34
N PHE A 18 -15.16 -7.75 5.09
CA PHE A 18 -14.11 -6.80 4.68
C PHE A 18 -13.44 -7.25 3.38
N THR A 19 -13.16 -8.55 3.26
CA THR A 19 -12.61 -9.15 2.04
C THR A 19 -13.60 -9.00 0.88
N VAL A 20 -14.90 -9.25 1.05
CA VAL A 20 -15.88 -9.14 -0.05
C VAL A 20 -16.19 -7.69 -0.42
N VAL A 21 -16.30 -6.79 0.56
CA VAL A 21 -16.66 -5.37 0.36
C VAL A 21 -15.50 -4.56 -0.23
N LEU A 22 -14.25 -4.90 0.09
CA LEU A 22 -13.08 -4.29 -0.55
C LEU A 22 -12.63 -5.06 -1.78
N ALA A 23 -12.59 -6.39 -1.75
CA ALA A 23 -12.15 -7.16 -2.90
C ALA A 23 -13.11 -6.99 -4.09
N GLY A 24 -14.43 -6.89 -3.89
CA GLY A 24 -15.39 -6.70 -5.00
C GLY A 24 -15.10 -5.46 -5.86
N PRO A 25 -14.97 -4.26 -5.29
CA PRO A 25 -14.48 -3.07 -5.98
C PRO A 25 -13.03 -3.18 -6.48
N LEU A 26 -12.18 -3.93 -5.77
CA LEU A 26 -10.78 -4.17 -6.15
C LEU A 26 -10.63 -5.17 -7.32
N PHE A 27 -11.60 -6.07 -7.54
CA PHE A 27 -11.69 -6.94 -8.72
C PHE A 27 -12.16 -6.17 -9.96
N SER A 28 -12.79 -5.00 -9.76
CA SER A 28 -13.11 -4.01 -10.79
C SER A 28 -11.95 -3.03 -11.03
N VAL A 29 -10.74 -3.29 -10.50
CA VAL A 29 -9.48 -2.55 -10.82
C VAL A 29 -9.03 -2.79 -12.27
N SER A 30 -9.94 -3.24 -13.15
CA SER A 30 -9.85 -2.88 -14.55
C SER A 30 -9.97 -1.36 -14.69
N LYS A 31 -8.82 -0.67 -14.63
CA LYS A 31 -8.58 0.67 -15.18
C LYS A 31 -9.35 1.81 -14.51
N GLN A 32 -9.11 2.07 -13.23
CA GLN A 32 -9.59 3.31 -12.60
C GLN A 32 -8.55 4.43 -12.81
N ASN A 33 -8.99 5.57 -13.35
CA ASN A 33 -8.19 6.79 -13.38
C ASN A 33 -8.47 7.56 -12.08
N GLY A 34 -7.72 7.27 -11.03
CA GLY A 34 -7.90 7.91 -9.73
C GLY A 34 -9.13 7.42 -8.96
N GLY A 35 -9.47 8.16 -7.91
CA GLY A 35 -10.59 7.83 -7.02
C GLY A 35 -10.19 7.18 -5.69
N ILE A 36 -11.20 6.69 -4.96
CA ILE A 36 -11.04 6.25 -3.58
C ILE A 36 -10.25 4.94 -3.45
N VAL A 37 -10.31 4.06 -4.46
CA VAL A 37 -9.63 2.76 -4.42
C VAL A 37 -8.10 2.91 -4.53
N PRO A 38 -7.54 3.62 -5.52
CA PRO A 38 -6.11 3.95 -5.55
C PRO A 38 -5.63 4.67 -4.28
N CYS A 39 -6.47 5.55 -3.71
CA CYS A 39 -6.20 6.25 -2.46
C CYS A 39 -6.15 5.31 -1.24
N LEU A 40 -7.05 4.33 -1.16
CA LEU A 40 -7.07 3.36 -0.06
C LEU A 40 -5.88 2.42 -0.15
N LEU A 41 -5.51 1.97 -1.37
CA LEU A 41 -4.38 1.09 -1.57
C LEU A 41 -3.05 1.71 -1.12
N GLY A 42 -2.84 3.01 -1.36
CA GLY A 42 -1.61 3.65 -0.93
C GLY A 42 -1.58 4.20 0.49
N VAL A 43 -2.68 4.12 1.25
CA VAL A 43 -2.61 4.14 2.72
C VAL A 43 -1.80 2.95 3.23
N PHE A 44 -1.89 1.81 2.56
CA PHE A 44 -1.10 0.63 2.92
C PHE A 44 0.26 0.58 2.22
N ASP A 45 0.33 1.04 0.97
CA ASP A 45 1.56 1.09 0.18
C ASP A 45 1.51 2.19 -0.88
N ILE A 46 2.15 3.33 -0.60
CA ILE A 46 2.10 4.55 -1.43
C ILE A 46 2.26 4.25 -2.92
N ARG A 47 3.24 3.41 -3.28
CA ARG A 47 3.52 3.06 -4.68
C ARG A 47 2.45 2.20 -5.30
N MET A 48 1.86 1.29 -4.54
CA MET A 48 0.70 0.51 -4.99
C MET A 48 -0.49 1.41 -5.34
N GLY A 49 -0.72 2.48 -4.57
CA GLY A 49 -1.76 3.46 -4.88
C GLY A 49 -1.56 4.14 -6.25
N TYR A 50 -0.33 4.53 -6.57
CA TYR A 50 0.00 5.10 -7.89
C TYR A 50 -0.02 4.05 -9.01
N GLN A 51 0.34 2.80 -8.73
CA GLN A 51 0.25 1.70 -9.68
C GLN A 51 -1.20 1.31 -10.00
N ALA A 52 -2.13 1.46 -9.05
CA ALA A 52 -3.55 1.23 -9.30
C ALA A 52 -4.14 2.21 -10.32
N ASN A 53 -3.49 3.37 -10.54
CA ASN A 53 -3.83 4.32 -11.61
C ASN A 53 -3.21 3.96 -12.97
N GLU A 54 -2.30 2.98 -13.03
CA GLU A 54 -1.73 2.52 -14.30
C GLU A 54 -2.75 1.66 -15.03
N LYS A 55 -3.07 2.02 -16.28
CA LYS A 55 -4.04 1.28 -17.11
C LYS A 55 -3.59 -0.14 -17.49
N THR A 56 -2.34 -0.48 -17.18
CA THR A 56 -1.65 -1.71 -17.57
C THR A 56 -1.31 -2.63 -16.40
N VAL A 57 -1.43 -2.15 -15.15
CA VAL A 57 -1.03 -2.94 -13.98
C VAL A 57 -2.25 -3.64 -13.41
N ASN A 58 -2.33 -4.95 -13.64
CA ASN A 58 -3.15 -5.81 -12.79
C ASN A 58 -2.49 -5.79 -11.40
N VAL A 59 -3.10 -5.07 -10.46
CA VAL A 59 -2.71 -5.19 -9.05
C VAL A 59 -3.03 -6.62 -8.65
N ASP A 60 -1.98 -7.44 -8.51
CA ASP A 60 -2.12 -8.85 -8.20
C ASP A 60 -3.02 -9.02 -6.97
N LEU A 61 -4.04 -9.88 -7.08
CA LEU A 61 -4.95 -10.19 -5.99
C LEU A 61 -4.18 -10.59 -4.73
N MET A 62 -3.02 -11.22 -4.88
CA MET A 62 -2.13 -11.60 -3.78
C MET A 62 -1.56 -10.38 -3.04
N HIS A 63 -1.32 -9.26 -3.73
CA HIS A 63 -0.89 -8.01 -3.11
C HIS A 63 -2.00 -7.35 -2.31
N VAL A 64 -3.25 -7.44 -2.79
CA VAL A 64 -4.43 -6.92 -2.09
C VAL A 64 -4.81 -7.78 -0.89
N LEU A 65 -4.78 -9.10 -1.03
CA LEU A 65 -5.08 -10.04 0.06
C LEU A 65 -4.09 -9.92 1.22
N ARG A 66 -2.86 -9.45 0.97
CA ARG A 66 -1.87 -9.14 2.02
C ARG A 66 -2.27 -7.97 2.91
N LEU A 67 -3.20 -7.12 2.46
CA LEU A 67 -3.72 -5.97 3.21
C LEU A 67 -4.85 -6.36 4.18
N VAL A 68 -5.36 -7.59 4.11
CA VAL A 68 -6.42 -8.07 5.00
C VAL A 68 -5.82 -8.27 6.42
N PRO A 69 -6.20 -7.44 7.42
CA PRO A 69 -5.50 -7.38 8.71
C PRO A 69 -5.48 -8.71 9.47
N ILE A 70 -6.54 -9.52 9.31
CA ILE A 70 -6.72 -10.78 10.04
C ILE A 70 -5.87 -11.92 9.47
N VAL A 71 -5.53 -11.89 8.18
CA VAL A 71 -4.65 -12.91 7.57
C VAL A 71 -3.18 -12.54 7.77
N ASN A 72 -2.85 -11.25 7.87
CA ASN A 72 -1.48 -10.79 7.66
C ASN A 72 -1.06 -9.59 8.53
N SER A 73 -1.39 -9.50 9.81
CA SER A 73 -0.92 -8.37 10.64
C SER A 73 0.61 -8.25 10.74
N PHE A 74 1.37 -9.36 10.62
CA PHE A 74 2.82 -9.37 10.77
C PHE A 74 3.61 -9.56 9.46
N MET A 75 2.99 -10.11 8.42
CA MET A 75 3.68 -10.41 7.16
C MET A 75 4.05 -9.17 6.35
N PRO A 76 3.25 -8.09 6.26
CA PRO A 76 3.64 -6.84 5.63
C PRO A 76 4.88 -6.22 6.28
N LEU A 77 5.03 -6.36 7.61
CA LEU A 77 6.22 -5.90 8.33
C LEU A 77 7.46 -6.70 7.95
N TYR A 78 7.35 -8.03 7.95
CA TYR A 78 8.43 -8.93 7.56
C TYR A 78 8.82 -8.76 6.08
N TYR A 79 7.84 -8.69 5.19
CA TYR A 79 8.06 -8.52 3.75
C TYR A 79 8.57 -7.12 3.39
N GLY A 80 8.09 -6.08 4.06
CA GLY A 80 8.66 -4.74 3.97
C GLY A 80 10.12 -4.75 4.40
N TYR A 81 10.41 -5.28 5.60
CA TYR A 81 11.77 -5.39 6.13
C TYR A 81 12.72 -6.12 5.16
N THR A 82 12.33 -7.31 4.69
CA THR A 82 13.15 -8.08 3.73
C THR A 82 13.30 -7.37 2.39
N GLY A 83 12.26 -6.73 1.86
CA GLY A 83 12.32 -5.97 0.62
C GLY A 83 13.32 -4.81 0.69
N TYR A 84 13.29 -4.05 1.78
CA TYR A 84 14.19 -2.92 2.00
C TYR A 84 15.62 -3.35 2.31
N SER A 85 15.78 -4.40 3.12
CA SER A 85 17.09 -5.02 3.39
C SER A 85 17.74 -5.48 2.09
N ASN A 86 16.98 -6.14 1.21
CA ASN A 86 17.43 -6.54 -0.13
C ASN A 86 17.74 -5.37 -1.07
N ALA A 87 17.23 -4.16 -0.79
CA ALA A 87 17.51 -2.95 -1.56
C ALA A 87 18.69 -2.14 -1.00
N GLY A 88 19.32 -2.62 0.09
CA GLY A 88 20.47 -2.00 0.75
C GLY A 88 20.12 -1.01 1.87
N PHE A 89 18.88 -1.03 2.37
CA PHE A 89 18.44 -0.16 3.47
C PHE A 89 18.40 -0.94 4.80
N GLU A 90 19.01 -0.39 5.84
CA GLU A 90 19.11 -1.01 7.17
C GLU A 90 18.51 -0.13 8.27
N GLY A 91 17.74 -0.71 9.19
CA GLY A 91 17.12 0.02 10.30
C GLY A 91 15.97 -0.74 10.98
N CYS A 92 15.73 -0.45 12.28
CA CYS A 92 14.73 -1.13 13.13
C CYS A 92 13.31 -1.10 12.59
N CYS A 93 13.03 -0.08 11.80
CA CYS A 93 11.69 0.43 11.64
C CYS A 93 11.29 0.50 10.17
N ILE A 94 12.13 0.00 9.27
CA ILE A 94 11.94 0.12 7.83
C ILE A 94 10.79 -0.77 7.33
N GLY A 95 10.57 -1.94 7.96
CA GLY A 95 9.44 -2.81 7.64
C GLY A 95 8.07 -2.24 8.01
N MET A 96 8.01 -1.25 8.92
CA MET A 96 6.76 -0.59 9.31
C MET A 96 6.29 0.50 8.35
N VAL A 97 7.15 0.97 7.42
CA VAL A 97 6.98 2.32 6.86
C VAL A 97 6.93 2.37 5.33
N GLY A 98 7.28 1.29 4.63
CA GLY A 98 6.86 1.11 3.25
C GLY A 98 6.26 -0.26 3.09
N GLY A 99 5.06 -0.32 2.52
CA GLY A 99 4.47 -1.58 2.12
C GLY A 99 5.44 -2.37 1.22
N TYR A 100 5.11 -3.64 1.04
CA TYR A 100 5.94 -4.58 0.29
C TYR A 100 6.27 -4.10 -1.14
N THR A 101 5.32 -3.48 -1.84
CA THR A 101 5.53 -2.95 -3.19
C THR A 101 6.52 -1.80 -3.18
N THR A 102 6.43 -0.89 -2.22
CA THR A 102 7.45 0.16 -2.05
C THR A 102 8.83 -0.46 -1.90
N ALA A 103 8.97 -1.41 -0.98
CA ALA A 103 10.23 -2.07 -0.67
C ALA A 103 10.85 -2.81 -1.87
N THR A 104 10.08 -3.56 -2.65
CA THR A 104 10.59 -4.29 -3.82
C THR A 104 11.03 -3.34 -4.94
N MET A 105 10.31 -2.23 -5.13
CA MET A 105 10.60 -1.24 -6.16
C MET A 105 11.82 -0.36 -5.83
N MET A 106 12.32 -0.39 -4.59
CA MET A 106 13.54 0.32 -4.20
C MET A 106 14.81 -0.15 -4.94
N LYS A 107 14.79 -1.34 -5.53
CA LYS A 107 15.86 -1.84 -6.41
C LYS A 107 15.92 -1.12 -7.76
N GLU A 108 14.78 -0.65 -8.25
CA GLU A 108 14.63 -0.07 -9.59
C GLU A 108 14.49 1.46 -9.56
N THR A 109 13.92 1.99 -8.48
CA THR A 109 13.58 3.40 -8.33
C THR A 109 13.99 3.92 -6.96
N LYS A 110 14.53 5.14 -6.92
CA LYS A 110 14.90 5.85 -5.69
C LYS A 110 13.66 6.14 -4.85
N GLY A 111 13.84 6.15 -3.53
CA GLY A 111 12.81 6.56 -2.58
C GLY A 111 12.45 8.03 -2.79
N ARG A 112 11.16 8.32 -2.92
CA ARG A 112 10.67 9.68 -3.12
C ARG A 112 10.68 10.44 -1.79
N THR A 113 10.99 11.74 -1.81
CA THR A 113 11.03 12.56 -0.58
C THR A 113 9.75 12.47 0.24
N ILE A 114 8.57 12.47 -0.39
CA ILE A 114 7.31 12.36 0.37
C ILE A 114 7.13 10.99 1.04
N GLU A 115 7.72 9.92 0.51
CA GLU A 115 7.69 8.59 1.14
C GLU A 115 8.51 8.64 2.44
N TRP A 116 9.61 9.39 2.43
CA TRP A 116 10.45 9.62 3.60
C TRP A 116 9.88 10.65 4.60
N LEU A 117 9.02 11.57 4.15
CA LEU A 117 8.41 12.55 5.04
C LEU A 117 7.32 11.95 5.95
N ILE A 118 6.76 10.79 5.60
CA ILE A 118 5.91 10.00 6.51
C ILE A 118 6.63 9.66 7.83
N TYR A 119 7.96 9.58 7.82
CA TYR A 119 8.78 9.26 8.99
C TYR A 119 8.91 10.44 9.97
N VAL A 120 8.55 11.66 9.56
CA VAL A 120 8.61 12.85 10.41
C VAL A 120 7.18 13.18 10.86
N PRO A 121 6.84 13.07 12.16
CA PRO A 121 5.45 13.20 12.62
C PRO A 121 4.71 14.46 12.14
N VAL A 122 5.41 15.58 12.03
CA VAL A 122 4.84 16.85 11.55
C VAL A 122 4.75 16.91 10.01
N ALA A 123 5.70 16.30 9.29
CA ALA A 123 5.68 16.26 7.83
C ALA A 123 4.78 15.13 7.28
N ASN A 124 4.36 14.20 8.14
CA ASN A 124 3.47 13.10 7.82
C ASN A 124 2.14 13.61 7.25
N LEU A 125 1.55 14.67 7.83
CA LEU A 125 0.32 15.27 7.31
C LEU A 125 0.50 15.82 5.88
N TYR A 126 1.60 16.53 5.62
CA TYR A 126 1.88 17.04 4.27
C TYR A 126 2.04 15.90 3.26
N SER A 127 2.82 14.87 3.58
CA SER A 127 2.97 13.70 2.71
C SER A 127 1.64 13.02 2.44
N VAL A 128 0.76 12.92 3.45
CA VAL A 128 -0.57 12.33 3.31
C VAL A 128 -1.46 13.17 2.37
N PHE A 129 -1.49 14.50 2.52
CA PHE A 129 -2.27 15.36 1.62
C PHE A 129 -1.77 15.32 0.17
N VAL A 130 -0.45 15.34 -0.04
CA VAL A 130 0.14 15.24 -1.38
C VAL A 130 -0.14 13.88 -1.99
N TYR A 131 0.01 12.81 -1.21
CA TYR A 131 -0.30 11.46 -1.65
C TYR A 131 -1.77 11.34 -2.07
N ILE A 132 -2.70 11.67 -1.16
CA ILE A 132 -4.15 11.57 -1.39
C ILE A 132 -4.55 12.38 -2.64
N SER A 133 -4.12 13.64 -2.75
CA SER A 133 -4.48 14.49 -3.89
C SER A 133 -3.96 13.91 -5.21
N GLN A 134 -2.74 13.38 -5.24
CA GLN A 134 -2.15 12.81 -6.45
C GLN A 134 -2.81 11.48 -6.84
N THR A 135 -3.06 10.56 -5.89
CA THR A 135 -3.72 9.29 -6.22
C THR A 135 -5.18 9.47 -6.55
N MET A 136 -5.91 10.33 -5.83
CA MET A 136 -7.30 10.65 -6.16
C MET A 136 -7.40 11.33 -7.52
N GLY A 137 -6.44 12.19 -7.87
CA GLY A 137 -6.33 12.86 -9.17
C GLY A 137 -5.85 11.97 -10.32
N GLY A 138 -5.61 10.69 -10.08
CA GLY A 138 -5.25 9.73 -11.13
C GLY A 138 -3.79 9.77 -11.57
N LYS A 139 -2.89 10.41 -10.79
CA LYS A 139 -1.46 10.43 -11.10
C LYS A 139 -0.92 9.00 -11.02
N THR A 140 -0.14 8.59 -12.02
CA THR A 140 0.40 7.22 -12.10
C THR A 140 1.84 7.15 -11.59
N TRP A 141 2.33 5.93 -11.30
CA TRP A 141 3.70 5.76 -10.81
C TRP A 141 4.73 6.15 -11.87
N SER A 142 4.48 5.80 -13.13
CA SER A 142 5.33 6.15 -14.26
C SER A 142 5.45 7.67 -14.42
N GLN A 143 4.35 8.40 -14.22
CA GLN A 143 4.36 9.87 -14.24
C GLN A 143 5.20 10.44 -13.09
N ILE A 144 5.09 9.89 -11.88
CA ILE A 144 5.91 10.30 -10.73
C ILE A 144 7.40 10.07 -11.01
N VAL A 145 7.78 8.86 -11.44
CA VAL A 145 9.18 8.51 -11.75
C VAL A 145 9.76 9.43 -12.82
N ALA A 146 8.98 9.74 -13.86
CA ALA A 146 9.39 10.66 -14.91
C ALA A 146 9.54 12.10 -14.39
N SER A 147 8.55 12.61 -13.64
CA SER A 147 8.54 14.00 -13.17
C SER A 147 9.56 14.30 -12.09
N GLU A 148 9.95 13.29 -11.29
CA GLU A 148 10.84 13.44 -10.15
C GLU A 148 12.20 12.75 -10.36
N HIS A 149 12.47 12.27 -11.59
CA HIS A 149 13.73 11.64 -11.98
C HIS A 149 14.19 10.51 -11.05
N LEU A 150 13.24 9.66 -10.63
CA LEU A 150 13.46 8.64 -9.59
C LEU A 150 14.12 7.35 -10.09
N LYS A 151 14.59 7.25 -11.33
CA LYS A 151 15.37 6.07 -11.76
C LYS A 151 16.70 6.01 -10.99
N ARG A 152 17.16 4.79 -10.68
CA ARG A 152 18.44 4.61 -9.96
C ARG A 152 19.61 5.19 -10.74
#